data_AF-A0A1B7YN82-F1
#
_entry.id   AF-A0A1B7YN82-F1
#
_cell.length_a   1.000
_cell.length_b   1.000
_cell.length_c   1.000
_cell.angle_alpha   90.00
_cell.angle_beta   90.00
_cell.angle_gamma   90.00
#
_symmetry.space_group_name_H-M   'P 1'
#
loop_
_entity.id
_entity.type
_entity.pdbx_description
1 polymer ?
#
loop_
_entity_poly.entity_id
_entity_poly.type
_entity_poly.pdbx_seq_one_letter_code
_entity_poly.pdbx_strand_id
1 'polypeptide(L)'
;MNFLSKAVLGPWVRFEDEATWRYCANEMLSYISLYATSGTSPITGSMSGESSVFSPVLGRALGICAAHGTLVGTQGRVFNQLIDRELEDLVAASQSAPVHDGRWERRYFEAVVMDTTARMQALTMYQIIRLFSDKARDLQKAAAHEALFASWARELQLQVQMLQQSAPSRGSAAVIGPAVDAADPKVIDAAYRAILISYAVRAVHSVLNDKTCAVWDDLFTLVMPASLSGQARLLYPEYVIQWEMKSTPTLYEDDRRLSDMVVAACKGVDVVVQQANS
;
A
#
# COMPACT_ATOMS: atom_id res chain seq x y z
N MET A 1 -27.77 4.21 -17.98
CA MET A 1 -26.38 4.09 -18.48
C MET A 1 -25.50 3.65 -17.32
N ASN A 2 -24.85 2.50 -17.44
CA ASN A 2 -24.22 1.78 -16.32
C ASN A 2 -23.00 2.54 -15.76
N PHE A 3 -23.16 3.20 -14.61
CA PHE A 3 -22.04 3.83 -13.90
C PHE A 3 -20.91 2.83 -13.56
N LEU A 4 -21.28 1.58 -13.31
CA LEU A 4 -20.35 0.47 -13.13
C LEU A 4 -19.50 0.20 -14.37
N SER A 5 -20.02 0.36 -15.59
CA SER A 5 -19.22 0.10 -16.80
C SER A 5 -18.16 1.16 -17.02
N LYS A 6 -18.38 2.43 -16.62
CA LYS A 6 -17.35 3.47 -16.71
C LYS A 6 -16.31 3.37 -15.59
N ALA A 7 -16.69 2.95 -14.40
CA ALA A 7 -15.72 2.70 -13.31
C ALA A 7 -14.86 1.45 -13.57
N VAL A 8 -15.46 0.39 -14.11
CA VAL A 8 -14.77 -0.88 -14.42
C VAL A 8 -13.94 -0.80 -15.71
N LEU A 9 -14.38 -0.03 -16.72
CA LEU A 9 -13.61 0.16 -17.97
C LEU A 9 -12.67 1.37 -17.95
N GLY A 10 -12.84 2.31 -17.00
CA GLY A 10 -12.12 3.59 -16.95
C GLY A 10 -10.60 3.46 -17.12
N PRO A 11 -9.93 2.53 -16.42
CA PRO A 11 -8.48 2.38 -16.53
C PRO A 11 -8.00 1.74 -17.83
N TRP A 12 -8.76 0.78 -18.36
CA TRP A 12 -8.44 0.05 -19.59
C TRP A 12 -8.48 0.93 -20.84
N VAL A 13 -9.12 2.09 -20.75
CA VAL A 13 -9.20 3.07 -21.84
C VAL A 13 -8.08 4.12 -21.73
N ARG A 14 -7.31 4.12 -20.64
CA ARG A 14 -6.47 5.25 -20.25
C ARG A 14 -4.98 4.97 -20.22
N PHE A 15 -4.50 3.86 -20.80
CA PHE A 15 -3.06 3.58 -20.94
C PHE A 15 -2.28 4.70 -21.68
N GLU A 16 -2.98 5.49 -22.50
CA GLU A 16 -2.42 6.64 -23.23
C GLU A 16 -2.44 7.97 -22.45
N ASP A 17 -3.12 8.03 -21.30
CA ASP A 17 -3.16 9.25 -20.47
C ASP A 17 -1.89 9.40 -19.63
N GLU A 18 -0.81 9.77 -20.30
CA GLU A 18 0.50 9.91 -19.70
C GLU A 18 0.55 10.95 -18.57
N ALA A 19 -0.29 12.00 -18.63
CA ALA A 19 -0.36 13.02 -17.59
C ALA A 19 -0.85 12.43 -16.26
N THR A 20 -1.90 11.62 -16.30
CA THR A 20 -2.42 10.92 -15.12
C THR A 20 -1.39 9.97 -14.53
N TRP A 21 -0.73 9.15 -15.36
CA TRP A 21 0.23 8.18 -14.84
C TRP A 21 1.49 8.84 -14.29
N ARG A 22 1.99 9.91 -14.92
CA ARG A 22 3.08 10.73 -14.37
C ARG A 22 2.69 11.38 -13.05
N TYR A 23 1.46 11.88 -12.93
CA TYR A 23 0.95 12.41 -11.67
C TYR A 23 1.02 11.34 -10.56
N CYS A 24 0.52 10.12 -10.80
CA CYS A 24 0.57 9.05 -9.81
C CYS A 24 2.01 8.66 -9.44
N ALA A 25 2.92 8.55 -10.43
CA ALA A 25 4.32 8.23 -10.16
C ALA A 25 5.02 9.31 -9.32
N ASN A 26 4.81 10.59 -9.66
CA ASN A 26 5.35 11.72 -8.90
C ASN A 26 4.79 11.75 -7.47
N GLU A 27 3.50 11.45 -7.32
CA GLU A 27 2.86 11.38 -6.01
C GLU A 27 3.46 10.25 -5.16
N MET A 28 3.66 9.06 -5.72
CA MET A 28 4.34 7.94 -5.03
C MET A 28 5.79 8.28 -4.64
N LEU A 29 6.55 8.90 -5.54
CA LEU A 29 7.91 9.38 -5.23
C LEU A 29 7.92 10.41 -4.09
N SER A 30 6.94 11.30 -4.07
CA SER A 30 6.83 12.31 -3.01
C SER A 30 6.55 11.69 -1.64
N TYR A 31 5.93 10.51 -1.57
CA TYR A 31 5.73 9.78 -0.31
C TYR A 31 7.05 9.34 0.30
N ILE A 32 8.06 9.03 -0.53
CA ILE A 32 9.42 8.70 -0.08
C ILE A 32 10.07 9.91 0.59
N SER A 33 9.97 11.09 -0.05
CA SER A 33 10.51 12.35 0.48
C SER A 33 9.78 12.78 1.76
N LEU A 34 8.46 12.61 1.81
CA LEU A 34 7.68 12.88 3.01
C LEU A 34 8.11 11.94 4.15
N TYR A 35 8.19 10.64 3.88
CA TYR A 35 8.62 9.67 4.87
C TYR A 35 10.01 9.99 5.42
N ALA A 36 10.96 10.32 4.53
CA ALA A 36 12.32 10.72 4.90
C ALA A 36 12.39 11.93 5.85
N THR A 37 11.41 12.83 5.79
CA THR A 37 11.43 14.11 6.52
C THR A 37 10.57 14.11 7.77
N SER A 38 9.40 13.46 7.75
CA SER A 38 8.47 13.44 8.88
C SER A 38 8.38 12.09 9.61
N GLY A 39 8.94 11.02 9.04
CA GLY A 39 8.73 9.66 9.54
C GLY A 39 7.31 9.13 9.30
N THR A 40 6.48 9.86 8.58
CA THR A 40 5.10 9.50 8.22
C THR A 40 4.92 9.61 6.71
N SER A 41 4.02 8.80 6.16
CA SER A 41 3.62 8.96 4.76
C SER A 41 2.28 8.27 4.52
N PRO A 42 1.64 8.53 3.37
CA PRO A 42 0.49 7.77 2.93
C PRO A 42 0.70 6.25 2.85
N ILE A 43 1.96 5.76 2.83
CA ILE A 43 2.31 4.34 2.86
C ILE A 43 2.12 3.72 4.25
N THR A 44 2.50 4.44 5.31
CA THR A 44 2.44 3.96 6.69
C THR A 44 1.14 4.28 7.41
N GLY A 45 0.38 5.27 6.91
CA GLY A 45 -0.82 5.78 7.55
C GLY A 45 -0.51 6.69 8.76
N SER A 46 -1.55 7.33 9.29
CA SER A 46 -1.44 8.21 10.45
C SER A 46 -1.31 7.40 11.74
N MET A 47 -0.15 7.48 12.40
CA MET A 47 0.03 6.97 13.76
C MET A 47 -0.43 8.00 14.81
N SER A 48 -1.68 8.46 14.72
CA SER A 48 -2.27 9.28 15.77
C SER A 48 -2.71 8.40 16.94
N GLY A 49 -1.86 8.30 17.96
CA GLY A 49 -2.19 7.68 19.24
C GLY A 49 -0.99 7.03 19.92
N GLU A 50 -0.51 7.73 20.95
CA GLU A 50 0.27 7.27 22.11
C GLU A 50 0.93 5.88 22.00
N SER A 51 2.28 5.90 21.96
CA SER A 51 3.17 4.74 22.12
C SER A 51 3.17 3.72 20.97
N SER A 52 3.60 4.13 19.77
CA SER A 52 4.10 3.16 18.80
C SER A 52 5.61 2.99 18.96
N VAL A 53 6.02 1.82 19.44
CA VAL A 53 7.39 1.36 19.24
C VAL A 53 7.60 1.32 17.72
N PHE A 54 8.44 2.21 17.21
CA PHE A 54 8.73 2.29 15.78
C PHE A 54 9.25 0.93 15.32
N SER A 55 8.59 0.31 14.34
CA SER A 55 9.04 -0.98 13.82
C SER A 55 10.50 -0.83 13.37
N PRO A 56 11.45 -1.68 13.82
CA PRO A 56 12.84 -1.58 13.40
C PRO A 56 13.01 -1.64 11.88
N VAL A 57 12.11 -2.33 11.18
CA VAL A 57 12.07 -2.40 9.72
C VAL A 57 11.76 -1.03 9.11
N LEU A 58 10.74 -0.36 9.61
CA LEU A 58 10.38 1.00 9.21
C LEU A 58 11.48 2.01 9.61
N GLY A 59 12.18 1.75 10.73
CA GLY A 59 13.44 2.38 11.15
C GLY A 59 14.47 2.45 10.03
N ARG A 60 14.79 1.27 9.48
CA ARG A 60 15.78 1.17 8.40
C ARG A 60 15.26 1.74 7.09
N ALA A 61 13.98 1.53 6.79
CA ALA A 61 13.34 2.11 5.60
C ALA A 61 13.43 3.64 5.60
N LEU A 62 13.22 4.28 6.76
CA LEU A 62 13.38 5.73 6.93
C LEU A 62 14.80 6.18 6.55
N GLY A 63 15.81 5.45 7.02
CA GLY A 63 17.21 5.69 6.67
C GLY A 63 17.48 5.56 5.17
N ILE A 64 16.91 4.56 4.50
CA ILE A 64 17.02 4.40 3.04
C ILE A 64 16.31 5.55 2.30
N CYS A 65 15.12 5.95 2.71
CA CYS A 65 14.40 7.07 2.12
C CYS A 65 15.17 8.39 2.28
N ALA A 66 15.78 8.64 3.45
CA ALA A 66 16.64 9.79 3.68
C ALA A 66 17.94 9.74 2.86
N ALA A 67 18.55 8.55 2.76
CA ALA A 67 19.73 8.33 1.92
C ALA A 67 19.41 8.57 0.43
N HIS A 68 18.21 8.23 -0.03
CA HIS A 68 17.76 8.52 -1.39
C HIS A 68 17.74 10.04 -1.65
N GLY A 69 17.22 10.84 -0.73
CA GLY A 69 17.20 12.31 -0.89
C GLY A 69 18.58 12.97 -0.85
N THR A 70 19.60 12.33 -0.25
CA THR A 70 20.90 12.96 0.07
C THR A 70 22.08 12.39 -0.72
N LEU A 71 22.05 11.12 -1.11
CA LEU A 71 23.17 10.40 -1.74
C LEU A 71 22.98 10.19 -3.24
N VAL A 72 21.85 10.63 -3.83
CA VAL A 72 21.59 10.55 -5.27
C VAL A 72 22.51 11.53 -6.00
N GLY A 73 23.62 11.02 -6.53
CA GLY A 73 24.66 11.79 -7.21
C GLY A 73 25.99 11.04 -7.23
N THR A 74 27.07 11.68 -6.79
CA THR A 74 28.45 11.14 -6.76
C THR A 74 28.59 9.86 -5.92
N GLN A 75 27.67 9.62 -4.97
CA GLN A 75 27.67 8.46 -4.08
C GLN A 75 26.60 7.42 -4.42
N GLY A 76 25.99 7.47 -5.61
CA GLY A 76 24.91 6.57 -6.01
C GLY A 76 25.26 5.07 -5.93
N ARG A 77 26.55 4.71 -6.00
CA ARG A 77 27.00 3.32 -5.77
C ARG A 77 26.78 2.87 -4.32
N VAL A 78 27.08 3.74 -3.35
CA VAL A 78 26.92 3.45 -1.91
C VAL A 78 25.44 3.31 -1.58
N PHE A 79 24.61 4.24 -2.09
CA PHE A 79 23.16 4.13 -1.96
C PHE A 79 22.64 2.80 -2.51
N ASN A 80 23.08 2.41 -3.72
CA ASN A 80 22.65 1.16 -4.33
C ASN A 80 23.06 -0.09 -3.54
N GLN A 81 24.20 -0.06 -2.85
CA GLN A 81 24.62 -1.14 -1.95
C GLN A 81 23.77 -1.19 -0.68
N LEU A 82 23.41 -0.03 -0.11
CA LEU A 82 22.54 0.04 1.07
C LEU A 82 21.17 -0.58 0.81
N ILE A 83 20.51 -0.19 -0.29
CA ILE A 83 19.18 -0.73 -0.63
C ILE A 83 19.23 -2.22 -0.99
N ASP A 84 20.31 -2.70 -1.64
CA ASP A 84 20.48 -4.14 -1.91
C ASP A 84 20.59 -4.92 -0.60
N ARG A 85 21.44 -4.44 0.31
CA ARG A 85 21.68 -5.09 1.59
C ARG A 85 20.43 -5.15 2.44
N GLU A 86 19.70 -4.04 2.56
CA GLU A 86 18.44 -3.99 3.31
C GLU A 86 17.39 -4.94 2.73
N LEU A 87 17.35 -5.08 1.40
CA LEU A 87 16.41 -5.99 0.76
C LEU A 87 16.78 -7.46 1.01
N GLU A 88 18.07 -7.81 0.95
CA GLU A 88 18.55 -9.15 1.31
C GLU A 88 18.21 -9.48 2.77
N ASP A 89 18.45 -8.54 3.69
CA ASP A 89 18.15 -8.72 5.11
C ASP A 89 16.63 -8.84 5.37
N LEU A 90 15.80 -8.09 4.64
CA LEU A 90 14.35 -8.23 4.67
C LEU A 90 13.88 -9.62 4.20
N VAL A 91 14.46 -10.13 3.12
CA VAL A 91 14.14 -11.46 2.60
C VAL A 91 14.57 -12.54 3.59
N ALA A 92 15.78 -12.45 4.14
CA ALA A 92 16.26 -13.41 5.14
C ALA A 92 15.34 -13.44 6.37
N ALA A 93 14.92 -12.28 6.88
CA ALA A 93 14.01 -12.18 8.02
C ALA A 93 12.63 -12.81 7.73
N SER A 94 12.17 -12.77 6.48
CA SER A 94 10.90 -13.41 6.08
C SER A 94 10.94 -14.93 6.12
N GLN A 95 12.08 -15.55 5.81
CA GLN A 95 12.23 -17.00 5.80
C GLN A 95 12.30 -17.59 7.21
N SER A 96 12.73 -16.80 8.20
CA SER A 96 12.76 -17.17 9.61
C SER A 96 11.41 -17.00 10.34
N ALA A 97 10.37 -16.53 9.64
CA ALA A 97 9.06 -16.34 10.25
C ALA A 97 8.43 -17.69 10.64
N PRO A 98 7.81 -17.82 11.83
CA PRO A 98 7.30 -19.09 12.31
C PRO A 98 6.20 -19.68 11.40
N VAL A 99 6.29 -20.98 11.16
CA VAL A 99 5.27 -21.75 10.44
C VAL A 99 3.99 -21.77 11.27
N HIS A 100 2.88 -21.42 10.62
CA HIS A 100 1.59 -21.23 11.29
C HIS A 100 1.01 -22.60 11.70
N ASP A 101 0.77 -22.81 13.00
CA ASP A 101 -0.12 -23.87 13.49
C ASP A 101 -1.47 -23.26 13.90
N GLY A 102 -2.53 -24.06 13.95
CA GLY A 102 -3.89 -23.55 14.21
C GLY A 102 -4.15 -23.09 15.66
N ARG A 103 -3.12 -22.85 16.47
CA ARG A 103 -3.24 -22.80 17.95
C ARG A 103 -2.79 -21.47 18.58
N TRP A 104 -2.56 -20.42 17.80
CA TRP A 104 -2.05 -19.13 18.33
C TRP A 104 -3.15 -18.23 18.90
N GLU A 105 -2.79 -17.45 19.92
CA GLU A 105 -3.61 -16.36 20.45
C GLU A 105 -3.72 -15.21 19.43
N ARG A 106 -4.92 -14.61 19.28
CA ARG A 106 -5.20 -13.54 18.31
C ARG A 106 -4.18 -12.39 18.35
N ARG A 107 -3.76 -11.94 19.54
CA ARG A 107 -2.77 -10.86 19.70
C ARG A 107 -1.43 -11.17 19.05
N TYR A 108 -1.02 -12.44 19.08
CA TYR A 108 0.19 -12.86 18.39
C TYR A 108 0.01 -12.78 16.87
N PHE A 109 -1.15 -13.21 16.37
CA PHE A 109 -1.44 -13.14 14.93
C PHE A 109 -1.52 -11.69 14.42
N GLU A 110 -2.08 -10.76 15.19
CA GLU A 110 -2.05 -9.33 14.88
C GLU A 110 -0.61 -8.78 14.82
N ALA A 111 0.26 -9.19 15.75
CA ALA A 111 1.66 -8.79 15.72
C ALA A 111 2.40 -9.32 14.48
N VAL A 112 2.11 -10.56 14.05
CA VAL A 112 2.64 -11.14 12.81
C VAL A 112 2.15 -10.36 11.59
N VAL A 113 0.85 -10.05 11.51
CA VAL A 113 0.28 -9.24 10.42
C VAL A 113 0.92 -7.86 10.37
N MET A 114 1.15 -7.22 11.52
CA MET A 114 1.82 -5.92 11.59
C MET A 114 3.28 -5.98 11.14
N ASP A 115 4.01 -7.03 11.51
CA ASP A 115 5.40 -7.24 11.07
C ASP A 115 5.47 -7.49 9.55
N THR A 116 4.57 -8.31 9.00
CA THR A 116 4.43 -8.50 7.55
C THR A 116 4.04 -7.20 6.85
N THR A 117 3.14 -6.41 7.44
CA THR A 117 2.74 -5.09 6.93
C THR A 117 3.92 -4.13 6.87
N ALA A 118 4.70 -4.03 7.94
CA ALA A 118 5.88 -3.16 7.99
C ALA A 118 6.93 -3.56 6.94
N ARG A 119 7.16 -4.86 6.75
CA ARG A 119 8.05 -5.38 5.69
C ARG A 119 7.53 -5.04 4.29
N MET A 120 6.22 -5.18 4.07
CA MET A 120 5.59 -4.85 2.81
C MET A 120 5.65 -3.35 2.50
N GLN A 121 5.46 -2.50 3.51
CA GLN A 121 5.60 -1.05 3.40
C GLN A 121 7.04 -0.65 3.04
N ALA A 122 8.04 -1.22 3.73
CA ALA A 122 9.45 -1.00 3.42
C ALA A 122 9.81 -1.46 2.00
N LEU A 123 9.40 -2.66 1.61
CA LEU A 123 9.59 -3.17 0.25
C LEU A 123 8.94 -2.25 -0.79
N THR A 124 7.72 -1.78 -0.53
CA THR A 124 7.01 -0.83 -1.39
C THR A 124 7.80 0.46 -1.57
N MET A 125 8.35 1.03 -0.50
CA MET A 125 9.21 2.23 -0.58
C MET A 125 10.45 1.99 -1.44
N TYR A 126 11.11 0.84 -1.26
CA TYR A 126 12.30 0.47 -2.04
C TYR A 126 11.97 0.26 -3.51
N GLN A 127 10.80 -0.30 -3.81
CA GLN A 127 10.31 -0.49 -5.16
C GLN A 127 9.94 0.85 -5.81
N ILE A 128 9.28 1.77 -5.12
CA ILE A 128 9.00 3.13 -5.63
C ILE A 128 10.30 3.82 -6.05
N ILE A 129 11.33 3.78 -5.20
CA ILE A 129 12.65 4.37 -5.50
C ILE A 129 13.23 3.76 -6.79
N ARG A 130 13.15 2.44 -6.96
CA ARG A 130 13.78 1.74 -8.08
C ARG A 130 12.99 1.82 -9.39
N LEU A 131 11.67 1.65 -9.32
CA LEU A 131 10.74 1.64 -10.46
C LEU A 131 10.61 3.03 -11.11
N PHE A 132 10.73 4.09 -10.32
CA PHE A 132 10.63 5.47 -10.83
C PHE A 132 12.00 6.17 -10.87
N SER A 133 13.08 5.40 -10.96
CA SER A 133 14.45 5.90 -11.19
C SER A 133 14.74 5.96 -12.70
N ASP A 134 15.49 6.97 -13.12
CA ASP A 134 15.97 7.09 -14.51
C ASP A 134 17.11 6.10 -14.84
N LYS A 135 17.56 5.31 -13.86
CA LYS A 135 18.69 4.39 -14.02
C LYS A 135 18.20 3.00 -14.42
N ALA A 136 18.61 2.54 -15.60
CA ALA A 136 18.33 1.19 -16.10
C ALA A 136 18.69 0.06 -15.10
N ARG A 137 19.75 0.24 -14.32
CA ARG A 137 20.15 -0.73 -13.28
C ARG A 137 19.12 -0.85 -12.16
N ASP A 138 18.50 0.25 -11.77
CA ASP A 138 17.51 0.25 -10.69
C ASP A 138 16.21 -0.40 -11.17
N LEU A 139 15.79 -0.12 -12.41
CA LEU A 139 14.68 -0.80 -13.09
C LEU A 139 14.90 -2.30 -13.21
N GLN A 140 16.09 -2.74 -13.66
CA GLN A 140 16.43 -4.16 -13.75
C GLN A 140 16.33 -4.85 -12.38
N LYS A 141 16.81 -4.18 -11.32
CA LYS A 141 16.73 -4.71 -9.96
C LYS A 141 15.30 -4.73 -9.43
N ALA A 142 14.48 -3.73 -9.73
CA ALA A 142 13.07 -3.76 -9.38
C ALA A 142 12.36 -4.94 -10.04
N ALA A 143 12.57 -5.14 -11.34
CA ALA A 143 12.04 -6.27 -12.10
C ALA A 143 12.46 -7.63 -11.50
N ALA A 144 13.72 -7.77 -11.06
CA ALA A 144 14.20 -8.98 -10.41
C ALA A 144 13.47 -9.31 -9.09
N HIS A 145 12.89 -8.32 -8.42
CA HIS A 145 12.16 -8.48 -7.17
C HIS A 145 10.63 -8.43 -7.34
N GLU A 146 10.13 -8.35 -8.57
CA GLU A 146 8.69 -8.24 -8.85
C GLU A 146 7.92 -9.47 -8.35
N ALA A 147 8.47 -10.67 -8.57
CA ALA A 147 7.85 -11.92 -8.08
C ALA A 147 7.76 -11.94 -6.55
N LEU A 148 8.80 -11.47 -5.86
CA LEU A 148 8.81 -11.33 -4.41
C LEU A 148 7.72 -10.34 -3.96
N PHE A 149 7.67 -9.17 -4.60
CA PHE A 149 6.71 -8.12 -4.28
C PHE A 149 5.26 -8.60 -4.43
N ALA A 150 4.96 -9.29 -5.53
CA ALA A 150 3.66 -9.90 -5.77
C ALA A 150 3.32 -10.99 -4.73
N SER A 151 4.29 -11.84 -4.37
CA SER A 151 4.08 -12.92 -3.40
C SER A 151 3.77 -12.39 -1.99
N TRP A 152 4.48 -11.35 -1.54
CA TRP A 152 4.27 -10.75 -0.23
C TRP A 152 2.95 -9.99 -0.15
N ALA A 153 2.52 -9.33 -1.22
CA ALA A 153 1.21 -8.70 -1.28
C ALA A 153 0.07 -9.73 -1.09
N ARG A 154 0.18 -10.87 -1.77
CA ARG A 154 -0.80 -11.97 -1.67
C ARG A 154 -0.78 -12.63 -0.30
N GLU A 155 0.41 -12.87 0.25
CA GLU A 155 0.55 -13.43 1.59
C GLU A 155 -0.09 -12.52 2.65
N LEU A 156 0.19 -11.21 2.60
CA LEU A 156 -0.42 -10.25 3.51
C LEU A 156 -1.95 -10.22 3.34
N GLN A 157 -2.45 -10.28 2.11
CA GLN A 157 -3.89 -10.35 1.83
C GLN A 157 -4.52 -11.61 2.45
N LEU A 158 -3.87 -12.77 2.37
CA LEU A 158 -4.34 -14.01 2.99
C LEU A 158 -4.35 -13.90 4.52
N GLN A 159 -3.28 -13.35 5.12
CA GLN A 159 -3.20 -13.17 6.57
C GLN A 159 -4.30 -12.23 7.08
N VAL A 160 -4.60 -11.13 6.37
CA VAL A 160 -5.72 -10.23 6.70
C VAL A 160 -7.06 -10.95 6.62
N GLN A 161 -7.28 -11.76 5.57
CA GLN A 161 -8.52 -12.54 5.44
C GLN A 161 -8.69 -13.54 6.59
N MET A 162 -7.61 -14.25 6.97
CA MET A 162 -7.62 -15.15 8.12
C MET A 162 -7.92 -14.40 9.42
N LEU A 163 -7.35 -13.21 9.61
CA LEU A 163 -7.54 -12.40 10.81
C LEU A 163 -9.00 -11.97 10.94
N GLN A 164 -9.62 -11.55 9.84
CA GLN A 164 -11.03 -11.19 9.77
C GLN A 164 -11.97 -12.38 9.95
N GLN A 165 -11.63 -13.55 9.38
CA GLN A 165 -12.43 -14.77 9.52
C GLN A 165 -12.36 -15.38 10.91
N SER A 166 -11.29 -15.11 11.67
CA SER A 166 -11.18 -15.56 13.04
C SER A 166 -12.20 -14.88 13.97
N ALA A 167 -12.81 -13.76 13.56
CA ALA A 167 -13.86 -13.08 14.32
C ALA A 167 -15.12 -13.97 14.41
N PRO A 168 -15.72 -14.17 15.60
CA PRO A 168 -16.85 -15.08 15.74
C PRO A 168 -18.02 -14.62 14.86
N SER A 169 -18.55 -15.55 14.09
CA SER A 169 -19.86 -15.44 13.48
C SER A 169 -20.85 -15.02 14.56
N ARG A 170 -21.51 -13.86 14.38
CA ARG A 170 -22.68 -13.47 15.18
C ARG A 170 -23.78 -14.49 14.94
N GLY A 171 -23.74 -15.59 15.66
CA GLY A 171 -24.62 -16.73 15.51
C GLY A 171 -24.61 -17.57 16.77
N SER A 172 -25.44 -17.18 17.73
CA SER A 172 -26.03 -18.03 18.76
C SER A 172 -25.08 -18.77 19.71
N ALA A 173 -24.84 -18.17 20.87
CA ALA A 173 -25.07 -18.77 22.20
C ALA A 173 -24.42 -17.87 23.25
N ALA A 174 -25.13 -17.60 24.34
CA ALA A 174 -24.60 -16.95 25.52
C ALA A 174 -23.45 -17.78 26.09
N VAL A 175 -22.22 -17.48 25.70
CA VAL A 175 -21.01 -17.94 26.40
C VAL A 175 -20.55 -16.78 27.25
N ILE A 176 -20.73 -16.93 28.56
CA ILE A 176 -20.13 -16.07 29.59
C ILE A 176 -18.63 -16.37 29.56
N GLY A 177 -17.90 -15.61 28.77
CA GLY A 177 -16.43 -15.59 28.67
C GLY A 177 -15.99 -14.17 28.29
N PRO A 178 -14.72 -13.79 28.52
CA PRO A 178 -14.24 -12.50 28.08
C PRO A 178 -14.49 -12.38 26.58
N ALA A 179 -15.13 -11.28 26.16
CA ALA A 179 -15.42 -11.02 24.76
C ALA A 179 -14.12 -11.23 23.96
N VAL A 180 -14.16 -12.10 22.95
CA VAL A 180 -13.02 -12.27 22.06
C VAL A 180 -12.96 -11.00 21.21
N ASP A 181 -12.16 -10.03 21.66
CA ASP A 181 -12.03 -8.69 21.08
C ASP A 181 -11.88 -8.78 19.56
N ALA A 182 -12.71 -8.05 18.82
CA ALA A 182 -12.57 -7.93 17.37
C ALA A 182 -11.14 -7.50 17.01
N ALA A 183 -10.63 -7.98 15.88
CA ALA A 183 -9.28 -7.63 15.44
C ALA A 183 -9.11 -6.10 15.39
N ASP A 184 -7.96 -5.59 15.83
CA ASP A 184 -7.70 -4.15 15.88
C ASP A 184 -7.90 -3.54 14.47
N PRO A 185 -8.88 -2.63 14.29
CA PRO A 185 -9.15 -1.99 13.01
C PRO A 185 -7.92 -1.31 12.40
N LYS A 186 -6.99 -0.82 13.24
CA LYS A 186 -5.75 -0.18 12.78
C LYS A 186 -4.80 -1.16 12.09
N VAL A 187 -4.74 -2.41 12.57
CA VAL A 187 -3.91 -3.47 11.97
C VAL A 187 -4.43 -3.81 10.58
N ILE A 188 -5.74 -3.99 10.45
CA ILE A 188 -6.40 -4.28 9.17
C ILE A 188 -6.23 -3.12 8.19
N ASP A 189 -6.44 -1.88 8.65
CA ASP A 189 -6.30 -0.68 7.83
C ASP A 189 -4.88 -0.51 7.27
N ALA A 190 -3.86 -0.65 8.13
CA ALA A 190 -2.46 -0.57 7.74
C ALA A 190 -2.10 -1.64 6.70
N ALA A 191 -2.60 -2.87 6.88
CA ALA A 191 -2.36 -3.96 5.95
C ALA A 191 -3.02 -3.71 4.59
N TYR A 192 -4.30 -3.29 4.55
CA TYR A 192 -4.96 -2.95 3.29
C TYR A 192 -4.30 -1.78 2.57
N ARG A 193 -3.78 -0.80 3.31
CA ARG A 193 -3.02 0.31 2.73
C ARG A 193 -1.74 -0.16 2.07
N ALA A 194 -0.98 -1.03 2.73
CA ALA A 194 0.23 -1.61 2.17
C ALA A 194 -0.08 -2.44 0.90
N ILE A 195 -1.14 -3.24 0.93
CA ILE A 195 -1.61 -4.02 -0.23
C ILE A 195 -1.99 -3.07 -1.37
N LEU A 196 -2.88 -2.10 -1.13
CA LEU A 196 -3.36 -1.16 -2.15
C LEU A 196 -2.20 -0.44 -2.86
N ILE A 197 -1.27 0.14 -2.09
CA ILE A 197 -0.16 0.91 -2.67
C ILE A 197 0.79 -0.01 -3.42
N SER A 198 1.03 -1.24 -2.94
CA SER A 198 1.87 -2.18 -3.66
C SER A 198 1.33 -2.52 -5.05
N TYR A 199 0.02 -2.73 -5.16
CA TYR A 199 -0.64 -2.95 -6.44
C TYR A 199 -0.63 -1.70 -7.31
N ALA A 200 -0.91 -0.52 -6.73
CA ALA A 200 -0.90 0.75 -7.44
C ALA A 200 0.48 1.07 -8.04
N VAL A 201 1.56 0.90 -7.27
CA VAL A 201 2.95 1.15 -7.73
C VAL A 201 3.28 0.27 -8.94
N ARG A 202 2.98 -1.03 -8.86
CA ARG A 202 3.19 -1.98 -9.95
C ARG A 202 2.38 -1.63 -11.18
N ALA A 203 1.11 -1.27 -10.97
CA ALA A 203 0.21 -0.86 -12.03
C ALA A 203 0.70 0.39 -12.76
N VAL A 204 0.98 1.47 -12.03
CA VAL A 204 1.44 2.75 -12.58
C VAL A 204 2.75 2.56 -13.36
N HIS A 205 3.71 1.83 -12.81
CA HIS A 205 4.95 1.53 -13.51
C HIS A 205 4.71 0.75 -14.82
N SER A 206 3.89 -0.31 -14.77
CA SER A 206 3.59 -1.15 -15.93
C SER A 206 2.92 -0.34 -17.03
N VAL A 207 2.00 0.57 -16.67
CA VAL A 207 1.31 1.41 -17.66
C VAL A 207 2.26 2.45 -18.25
N LEU A 208 3.10 3.10 -17.45
CA LEU A 208 4.04 4.12 -17.94
C LEU A 208 5.05 3.54 -18.93
N ASN A 209 5.59 2.36 -18.65
CA ASN A 209 6.68 1.79 -19.42
C ASN A 209 6.21 0.86 -20.54
N ASP A 210 5.19 0.06 -20.28
CA ASP A 210 4.80 -1.06 -21.16
C ASP A 210 3.41 -0.88 -21.76
N LYS A 211 2.67 0.18 -21.42
CA LYS A 211 1.27 0.41 -21.86
C LYS A 211 0.36 -0.80 -21.60
N THR A 212 0.68 -1.57 -20.57
CA THR A 212 -0.05 -2.76 -20.15
C THR A 212 -0.16 -2.77 -18.63
N CYS A 213 -1.11 -3.52 -18.07
CA CYS A 213 -1.17 -3.74 -16.63
C CYS A 213 -1.86 -5.06 -16.27
N ALA A 214 -1.08 -6.10 -16.00
CA ALA A 214 -1.62 -7.41 -15.62
C ALA A 214 -2.24 -7.44 -14.21
N VAL A 215 -1.85 -6.50 -13.34
CA VAL A 215 -2.34 -6.44 -11.95
C VAL A 215 -3.61 -5.61 -11.80
N TRP A 216 -4.15 -5.11 -12.91
CA TRP A 216 -5.26 -4.17 -12.87
C TRP A 216 -6.58 -4.85 -12.45
N ASP A 217 -6.81 -6.08 -12.89
CA ASP A 217 -7.95 -6.88 -12.45
C ASP A 217 -7.91 -7.16 -10.96
N ASP A 218 -6.72 -7.48 -10.42
CA ASP A 218 -6.53 -7.68 -8.99
C ASP A 218 -6.86 -6.40 -8.21
N LEU A 219 -6.48 -5.22 -8.72
CA LEU A 219 -6.75 -3.92 -8.10
C LEU A 219 -8.27 -3.68 -7.89
N PHE A 220 -9.11 -4.10 -8.84
CA PHE A 220 -10.58 -4.00 -8.73
C PHE A 220 -11.17 -4.88 -7.62
N THR A 221 -10.45 -5.91 -7.19
CA THR A 221 -10.88 -6.82 -6.11
C THR A 221 -10.38 -6.39 -4.73
N LEU A 222 -9.54 -5.35 -4.65
CA LEU A 222 -8.98 -4.90 -3.39
C LEU A 222 -10.03 -4.19 -2.54
N VAL A 223 -9.97 -4.47 -1.24
CA VAL A 223 -10.70 -3.74 -0.21
C VAL A 223 -9.93 -2.45 0.09
N MET A 224 -10.64 -1.33 0.09
CA MET A 224 -10.09 -0.04 0.43
C MET A 224 -9.85 0.08 1.93
N PRO A 225 -8.74 0.72 2.37
CA PRO A 225 -8.54 1.06 3.77
C PRO A 225 -9.74 1.81 4.35
N ALA A 226 -10.12 1.45 5.58
CA ALA A 226 -11.25 2.05 6.27
C ALA A 226 -11.00 3.52 6.61
N SER A 227 -9.74 3.91 6.80
CA SER A 227 -9.36 5.31 6.99
C SER A 227 -9.66 6.18 5.76
N LEU A 228 -9.68 5.59 4.56
CA LEU A 228 -10.01 6.29 3.31
C LEU A 228 -11.51 6.23 3.01
N SER A 229 -12.11 5.05 3.18
CA SER A 229 -13.49 4.79 2.76
C SER A 229 -14.53 5.11 3.84
N GLY A 230 -14.13 5.16 5.11
CA GLY A 230 -15.03 5.19 6.26
C GLY A 230 -15.79 3.88 6.49
N GLN A 231 -15.49 2.82 5.73
CA GLN A 231 -16.20 1.54 5.74
C GLN A 231 -15.23 0.38 5.93
N ALA A 232 -15.64 -0.62 6.71
CA ALA A 232 -14.80 -1.80 6.97
C ALA A 232 -14.56 -2.68 5.74
N ARG A 233 -15.47 -2.62 4.76
CA ARG A 233 -15.37 -3.39 3.51
C ARG A 233 -16.02 -2.62 2.38
N LEU A 234 -15.22 -1.94 1.59
CA LEU A 234 -15.61 -1.28 0.36
C LEU A 234 -14.57 -1.62 -0.70
N LEU A 235 -14.98 -2.11 -1.86
CA LEU A 235 -14.03 -2.42 -2.93
C LEU A 235 -13.56 -1.13 -3.59
N TYR A 236 -12.35 -1.15 -4.13
CA TYR A 236 -11.78 -0.03 -4.90
C TYR A 236 -12.75 0.62 -5.91
N PRO A 237 -13.55 -0.12 -6.68
CA PRO A 237 -14.40 0.48 -7.72
C PRO A 237 -15.62 1.17 -7.12
N GLU A 238 -16.14 0.61 -6.03
CA GLU A 238 -17.24 1.17 -5.24
C GLU A 238 -16.79 2.45 -4.54
N TYR A 239 -15.54 2.47 -4.04
CA TYR A 239 -14.93 3.66 -3.45
C TYR A 239 -14.82 4.81 -4.45
N VAL A 240 -14.35 4.54 -5.68
CA VAL A 240 -14.27 5.58 -6.73
C VAL A 240 -15.64 6.18 -7.01
N ILE A 241 -16.70 5.37 -7.01
CA ILE A 241 -18.08 5.84 -7.17
C ILE A 241 -18.51 6.72 -5.98
N GLN A 242 -18.23 6.30 -4.74
CA GLN A 242 -18.57 7.09 -3.56
C GLN A 242 -17.80 8.41 -3.48
N TRP A 243 -16.53 8.42 -3.90
CA TRP A 243 -15.71 9.62 -3.96
C TRP A 243 -16.30 10.65 -4.94
N GLU A 244 -16.76 10.19 -6.12
CA GLU A 244 -17.45 11.02 -7.13
C GLU A 244 -18.78 11.57 -6.61
N MET A 245 -19.48 10.79 -5.77
CA MET A 245 -20.70 11.22 -5.08
C MET A 245 -20.44 12.10 -3.86
N LYS A 246 -19.18 12.51 -3.58
CA LYS A 246 -18.78 13.25 -2.37
C LYS A 246 -19.30 12.60 -1.07
N SER A 247 -19.38 11.27 -1.07
CA SER A 247 -19.91 10.46 0.02
C SER A 247 -18.81 9.79 0.85
N THR A 248 -17.55 10.17 0.64
CA THR A 248 -16.40 9.73 1.43
C THR A 248 -16.23 10.59 2.69
N PRO A 249 -15.61 10.06 3.75
CA PRO A 249 -15.34 10.83 4.96
C PRO A 249 -14.38 12.00 4.68
N THR A 250 -14.35 12.98 5.59
CA THR A 250 -13.33 14.03 5.55
C THR A 250 -11.97 13.43 5.88
N LEU A 251 -11.01 13.58 4.97
CA LEU A 251 -9.68 12.98 5.09
C LEU A 251 -8.65 13.99 5.58
N TYR A 252 -7.74 13.50 6.44
CA TYR A 252 -6.46 14.16 6.74
C TYR A 252 -5.60 14.26 5.47
N GLU A 253 -4.57 15.10 5.51
CA GLU A 253 -3.75 15.41 4.33
C GLU A 253 -3.15 14.16 3.67
N ASP A 254 -2.44 13.31 4.42
CA ASP A 254 -1.83 12.08 3.87
C ASP A 254 -2.86 11.12 3.26
N ASP A 255 -4.03 11.00 3.89
CA ASP A 255 -5.11 10.13 3.42
C ASP A 255 -5.79 10.70 2.17
N ARG A 256 -5.91 12.03 2.10
CA ARG A 256 -6.40 12.72 0.92
C ARG A 256 -5.47 12.52 -0.27
N ARG A 257 -4.16 12.64 -0.05
CA ARG A 257 -3.16 12.41 -1.10
C ARG A 257 -3.21 10.98 -1.65
N LEU A 258 -3.40 9.98 -0.78
CA LEU A 258 -3.60 8.59 -1.21
C LEU A 258 -4.91 8.42 -1.99
N SER A 259 -6.00 8.97 -1.45
CA SER A 259 -7.32 8.98 -2.11
C SER A 259 -7.21 9.56 -3.52
N ASP A 260 -6.60 10.72 -3.66
CA ASP A 260 -6.46 11.44 -4.93
C ASP A 260 -5.62 10.66 -5.94
N MET A 261 -4.49 10.07 -5.52
CA MET A 261 -3.68 9.21 -6.38
C MET A 261 -4.47 7.97 -6.87
N VAL A 262 -5.20 7.32 -5.96
CA VAL A 262 -5.98 6.11 -6.24
C VAL A 262 -7.17 6.42 -7.14
N VAL A 263 -7.81 7.58 -6.99
CA VAL A 263 -8.89 8.04 -7.90
C VAL A 263 -8.33 8.48 -9.24
N ALA A 264 -7.21 9.21 -9.27
CA ALA A 264 -6.56 9.64 -10.51
C ALA A 264 -6.22 8.44 -11.40
N ALA A 265 -5.66 7.38 -10.80
CA ALA A 265 -5.33 6.14 -11.50
C ALA A 265 -6.56 5.49 -12.19
N CYS A 266 -7.77 5.70 -11.66
CA CYS A 266 -8.99 5.18 -12.28
C CYS A 266 -9.67 6.18 -13.23
N LYS A 267 -9.94 7.40 -12.75
CA LYS A 267 -10.80 8.39 -13.39
C LYS A 267 -10.03 9.51 -14.10
N GLY A 268 -8.91 9.91 -13.52
CA GLY A 268 -7.97 10.85 -14.11
C GLY A 268 -7.58 11.99 -13.23
N VAL A 269 -6.39 12.53 -13.50
CA VAL A 269 -5.87 13.65 -12.72
C VAL A 269 -6.71 14.91 -12.93
N ASP A 270 -7.31 15.08 -14.10
CA ASP A 270 -8.22 16.18 -14.41
C ASP A 270 -9.47 16.16 -13.51
N VAL A 271 -10.04 14.97 -13.26
CA VAL A 271 -11.19 14.79 -12.36
C VAL A 271 -10.84 15.18 -10.93
N VAL A 272 -9.66 14.76 -10.46
CA VAL A 272 -9.16 15.09 -9.11
C VAL A 272 -8.92 16.60 -8.97
N VAL A 273 -8.27 17.22 -9.96
CA VAL A 273 -7.98 18.67 -9.95
C VAL A 273 -9.26 19.50 -10.01
N GLN A 274 -10.28 19.08 -10.77
CA GLN A 274 -11.56 19.77 -10.82
C GLN A 274 -12.27 19.76 -9.47
N GLN A 275 -12.23 18.63 -8.75
CA GLN A 275 -12.84 18.50 -7.44
C GLN A 275 -12.11 19.30 -6.36
N ALA A 276 -10.79 19.43 -6.44
CA ALA A 276 -10.02 20.28 -5.53
C ALA A 276 -10.36 21.78 -5.65
N ASN A 277 -10.84 22.20 -6.83
CA ASN A 277 -11.20 23.59 -7.14
C ASN A 277 -12.70 23.90 -6.97
N SER A 278 -13.51 22.92 -6.54
CA SER A 278 -14.98 23.02 -6.42
C SER A 278 -15.47 23.02 -4.97
#